data_AF-A0A834H750-F1
#
_entry.id   AF-A0A834H750-F1
#
_cell.length_a   1.000
_cell.length_b   1.000
_cell.length_c   1.000
_cell.angle_alpha   90.00
_cell.angle_beta   90.00
_cell.angle_gamma   90.00
#
_symmetry.space_group_name_H-M   'P 1'
#
loop_
_entity.id
_entity.type
_entity.pdbx_description
1 polymer ?
#
loop_
_entity_poly.entity_id
_entity_poly.type
_entity_poly.pdbx_seq_one_letter_code
_entity_poly.pdbx_strand_id
1 'polypeptide(L)'
;MAMVPFNYTESIDTLTYLVNKNFVPMTRIDDAVRRILRVKFTAGLFEHPYADYSFVNELGSQEHRELAREAVRKTLVLLKNGKSNDQPLLPLPKKARKMLVAGTHANNLGNQCGGWTIRWQGLSDPTTEVVYKENPNPNFVKSGKFSYAIVVVVEPLYSETFGDSLNLTLSEPGPSIIMNVCRSVKCVVVLITGRPVVIQQYVPVMDALVAAWLPGTEGRGVADVLFGDYGFVGKLSRTWFKTVDQLPMNVGDRHFDPLFPFGFGLTTKPARTQ
;
A
#
# COMPACT_ATOMS: atom_id res chain seq x y z
N MET A 1 -26.13 -15.85 -9.33
CA MET A 1 -25.42 -16.29 -8.11
C MET A 1 -25.68 -15.24 -7.06
N ALA A 2 -26.10 -15.64 -5.86
CA ALA A 2 -26.24 -14.76 -4.72
C ALA A 2 -25.24 -15.22 -3.66
N MET A 3 -24.45 -14.30 -3.12
CA MET A 3 -23.51 -14.58 -2.03
C MET A 3 -24.26 -14.49 -0.71
N VAL A 4 -24.97 -15.57 -0.34
CA VAL A 4 -25.69 -15.70 0.94
C VAL A 4 -24.96 -16.75 1.79
N PRO A 5 -23.92 -16.38 2.54
CA PRO A 5 -23.03 -17.34 3.18
C PRO A 5 -23.63 -18.01 4.43
N PHE A 6 -24.68 -17.44 5.03
CA PHE A 6 -25.25 -17.93 6.29
C PHE A 6 -26.70 -18.41 6.14
N ASN A 7 -27.61 -17.54 5.67
CA ASN A 7 -29.05 -17.84 5.57
C ASN A 7 -29.44 -18.47 4.21
N TYR A 8 -28.67 -19.45 3.73
CA TYR A 8 -28.89 -20.00 2.39
C TYR A 8 -30.24 -20.73 2.27
N THR A 9 -30.72 -21.41 3.32
CA THR A 9 -32.01 -22.12 3.31
C THR A 9 -33.17 -21.14 3.10
N GLU A 10 -33.23 -20.07 3.88
CA GLU A 10 -34.24 -19.01 3.75
C GLU A 10 -34.20 -18.38 2.35
N SER A 11 -32.99 -18.12 1.82
CA SER A 11 -32.84 -17.59 0.47
C SER A 11 -33.34 -18.56 -0.61
N ILE A 12 -33.10 -19.85 -0.46
CA ILE A 12 -33.55 -20.89 -1.41
C ILE A 12 -35.07 -21.04 -1.34
N ASP A 13 -35.64 -21.13 -0.14
CA ASP A 13 -37.08 -21.28 0.06
C ASP A 13 -37.84 -20.08 -0.48
N THR A 14 -37.34 -18.87 -0.20
CA THR A 14 -37.90 -17.62 -0.72
C THR A 14 -37.85 -17.59 -2.25
N LEU A 15 -36.70 -17.88 -2.86
CA LEU A 15 -36.58 -17.88 -4.32
C LEU A 15 -37.50 -18.93 -4.96
N THR A 16 -37.58 -20.12 -4.37
CA THR A 16 -38.46 -21.21 -4.83
C THR A 16 -39.92 -20.80 -4.75
N TYR A 17 -40.34 -20.18 -3.63
CA TYR A 17 -41.67 -19.62 -3.48
C TYR A 17 -41.98 -18.58 -4.56
N LEU A 18 -41.06 -17.65 -4.82
CA LEU A 18 -41.24 -16.60 -5.83
C LEU A 18 -41.36 -17.18 -7.25
N VAL A 19 -40.62 -18.24 -7.56
CA VAL A 19 -40.75 -18.98 -8.82
C VAL A 19 -42.11 -19.68 -8.91
N ASN A 20 -42.50 -20.43 -7.87
CA ASN A 20 -43.78 -21.15 -7.82
C ASN A 20 -45.01 -20.23 -7.90
N LYS A 21 -44.88 -19.00 -7.41
CA LYS A 21 -45.91 -17.95 -7.49
C LYS A 21 -45.82 -17.09 -8.75
N ASN A 22 -44.92 -17.42 -9.69
CA ASN A 22 -44.70 -16.69 -10.93
C ASN A 22 -44.23 -15.23 -10.76
N PHE A 23 -43.76 -14.85 -9.57
CA PHE A 23 -43.09 -13.56 -9.37
C PHE A 23 -41.71 -13.53 -10.03
N VAL A 24 -41.06 -14.70 -10.16
CA VAL A 24 -39.82 -14.89 -10.91
C VAL A 24 -40.07 -15.89 -12.03
N PRO A 25 -39.95 -15.51 -13.31
CA PRO A 25 -40.18 -16.45 -14.41
C PRO A 25 -39.06 -17.49 -14.50
N MET A 26 -39.39 -18.72 -14.89
CA MET A 26 -38.40 -19.79 -15.08
C MET A 26 -37.31 -19.43 -16.09
N THR A 27 -37.62 -18.60 -17.09
CA THR A 27 -36.62 -18.11 -18.05
C THR A 27 -35.48 -17.32 -17.39
N ARG A 28 -35.74 -16.64 -16.27
CA ARG A 28 -34.72 -15.95 -15.45
C ARG A 28 -33.83 -16.95 -14.72
N ILE A 29 -34.42 -18.03 -14.19
CA ILE A 29 -33.70 -19.12 -13.53
C ILE A 29 -32.81 -19.84 -14.55
N ASP A 30 -33.36 -20.18 -15.71
CA ASP A 30 -32.62 -20.84 -16.80
C ASP A 30 -31.46 -19.99 -17.31
N ASP A 31 -31.63 -18.68 -17.49
CA ASP A 31 -30.51 -17.79 -17.84
C ASP A 31 -29.41 -17.78 -16.76
N ALA A 32 -29.79 -17.68 -15.49
CA ALA A 32 -28.83 -17.66 -14.38
C ALA A 32 -28.06 -18.98 -14.27
N VAL A 33 -28.77 -20.12 -14.34
CA VAL A 33 -28.17 -21.46 -14.29
C VAL A 33 -27.29 -21.71 -15.51
N ARG A 34 -27.74 -21.35 -16.72
CA ARG A 34 -26.95 -21.47 -17.95
C ARG A 34 -25.63 -20.73 -17.86
N ARG A 35 -25.61 -19.52 -17.27
CA ARG A 35 -24.36 -18.74 -17.07
C ARG A 35 -23.43 -19.40 -16.06
N ILE A 36 -23.97 -19.91 -14.95
CA ILE A 36 -23.18 -20.61 -13.92
C ILE A 36 -22.59 -21.90 -14.51
N LEU A 37 -23.41 -22.73 -15.16
CA LEU A 37 -22.95 -23.98 -15.77
C LEU A 37 -21.95 -23.72 -16.88
N ARG A 38 -22.17 -22.70 -17.74
CA ARG A 38 -21.20 -22.33 -18.78
C ARG A 38 -19.82 -22.10 -18.19
N VAL A 39 -19.70 -21.31 -17.12
CA VAL A 39 -18.40 -21.06 -16.48
C VAL A 39 -17.81 -22.35 -15.91
N LYS A 40 -18.60 -23.17 -15.21
CA LYS A 40 -18.13 -24.45 -14.65
C LYS A 40 -17.61 -25.42 -15.72
N PHE A 41 -18.33 -25.57 -16.84
CA PHE A 41 -17.89 -26.40 -17.96
C PHE A 41 -16.67 -25.80 -18.68
N THR A 42 -16.67 -24.49 -18.96
CA THR A 42 -15.56 -23.83 -19.66
C THR A 42 -14.26 -23.90 -18.86
N ALA A 43 -14.34 -23.84 -17.54
CA ALA A 43 -13.20 -23.96 -16.64
C ALA A 43 -12.74 -25.41 -16.40
N GLY A 44 -13.40 -26.41 -16.97
CA GLY A 44 -13.08 -27.83 -16.76
C GLY A 44 -13.38 -28.35 -15.35
N LEU A 45 -14.26 -27.67 -14.59
CA LEU A 45 -14.54 -28.02 -13.19
C LEU A 45 -15.26 -29.37 -13.05
N PHE A 46 -15.93 -29.84 -14.11
CA PHE A 46 -16.56 -31.17 -14.13
C PHE A 46 -15.53 -32.28 -14.37
N GLU A 47 -14.48 -32.00 -15.13
CA GLU A 47 -13.38 -32.92 -15.42
C GLU A 47 -12.36 -32.95 -14.26
N HIS A 48 -12.10 -31.80 -13.64
CA HIS A 48 -11.13 -31.63 -12.55
C HIS A 48 -11.79 -30.97 -11.32
N PRO A 49 -12.68 -31.69 -10.60
CA PRO A 49 -13.42 -31.12 -9.48
C PRO A 49 -12.61 -31.04 -8.16
N TYR A 50 -11.44 -31.68 -8.11
CA TYR A 50 -10.60 -31.76 -6.91
C TYR A 50 -9.31 -30.97 -7.09
N ALA A 51 -8.70 -30.59 -5.96
CA ALA A 51 -7.42 -29.90 -5.96
C ALA A 51 -6.29 -30.80 -6.50
N ASP A 52 -5.39 -30.20 -7.27
CA ASP A 52 -4.12 -30.80 -7.65
C ASP A 52 -3.04 -30.41 -6.65
N TYR A 53 -2.57 -31.39 -5.88
CA TYR A 53 -1.57 -31.19 -4.83
C TYR A 53 -0.15 -30.96 -5.37
N SER A 54 0.09 -31.13 -6.67
CA SER A 54 1.39 -30.81 -7.28
C SER A 54 1.74 -29.32 -7.17
N PHE A 55 0.73 -28.44 -7.05
CA PHE A 55 0.89 -26.99 -6.91
C PHE A 55 1.14 -26.52 -5.47
N VAL A 56 1.29 -27.41 -4.48
CA VAL A 56 1.48 -26.99 -3.07
C VAL A 56 2.70 -26.07 -2.89
N ASN A 57 3.75 -26.27 -3.69
CA ASN A 57 4.97 -25.48 -3.63
C ASN A 57 4.87 -24.12 -4.34
N GLU A 58 3.76 -23.85 -5.06
CA GLU A 58 3.49 -22.53 -5.65
C GLU A 58 3.13 -21.48 -4.59
N LEU A 59 2.58 -21.94 -3.46
CA LEU A 59 2.19 -21.07 -2.36
C LEU A 59 3.43 -20.42 -1.75
N GLY A 60 3.61 -19.12 -2.01
CA GLY A 60 4.74 -18.36 -1.50
C GLY A 60 6.08 -18.77 -2.10
N SER A 61 6.08 -19.30 -3.33
CA SER A 61 7.29 -19.66 -4.08
C SER A 61 8.23 -18.46 -4.22
N GLN A 62 9.53 -18.73 -4.34
CA GLN A 62 10.54 -17.68 -4.45
C GLN A 62 10.35 -16.83 -5.72
N GLU A 63 9.94 -17.45 -6.83
CA GLU A 63 9.64 -16.74 -8.08
C GLU A 63 8.48 -15.75 -7.92
N HIS A 64 7.39 -16.15 -7.25
CA HIS A 64 6.28 -15.25 -6.94
C HIS A 64 6.70 -14.10 -6.01
N ARG A 65 7.60 -14.36 -5.05
CA ARG A 65 8.17 -13.32 -4.19
C ARG A 65 9.07 -12.36 -4.96
N GLU A 66 9.84 -12.84 -5.92
CA GLU A 66 10.67 -11.98 -6.78
C GLU A 66 9.82 -11.10 -7.68
N LEU A 67 8.74 -11.65 -8.24
CA LEU A 67 7.74 -10.88 -8.97
C LEU A 67 7.05 -9.85 -8.08
N ALA A 68 6.69 -10.20 -6.85
CA ALA A 68 6.11 -9.26 -5.88
C ALA A 68 7.11 -8.16 -5.51
N ARG A 69 8.38 -8.48 -5.25
CA ARG A 69 9.47 -7.50 -5.02
C ARG A 69 9.63 -6.56 -6.22
N GLU A 70 9.51 -7.08 -7.43
CA GLU A 70 9.49 -6.27 -8.65
C GLU A 70 8.31 -5.31 -8.71
N ALA A 71 7.10 -5.81 -8.42
CA ALA A 71 5.91 -4.99 -8.36
C ALA A 71 6.07 -3.88 -7.32
N VAL A 72 6.59 -4.20 -6.13
CA VAL A 72 6.91 -3.21 -5.09
C VAL A 72 7.79 -2.11 -5.67
N ARG A 73 9.00 -2.41 -6.17
CA ARG A 73 9.90 -1.34 -6.65
C ARG A 73 9.29 -0.48 -7.77
N LYS A 74 8.42 -1.05 -8.62
CA LYS A 74 7.77 -0.34 -9.73
C LYS A 74 6.58 0.52 -9.30
N THR A 75 5.92 0.22 -8.18
CA THR A 75 4.75 0.96 -7.70
C THR A 75 5.10 2.20 -6.87
N LEU A 76 6.31 2.24 -6.31
CA LEU A 76 6.76 3.35 -5.47
C LEU A 76 6.84 4.66 -6.27
N VAL A 77 6.21 5.71 -5.74
CA VAL A 77 6.19 7.03 -6.36
C VAL A 77 7.03 7.99 -5.53
N LEU A 78 8.10 8.52 -6.13
CA LEU A 78 8.94 9.53 -5.51
C LEU A 78 8.29 10.91 -5.65
N LEU A 79 7.82 11.48 -4.54
CA LEU A 79 7.10 12.75 -4.53
C LEU A 79 8.01 13.95 -4.30
N LYS A 80 9.09 13.74 -3.55
CA LYS A 80 10.11 14.77 -3.27
C LYS A 80 11.48 14.12 -3.16
N ASN A 81 12.52 14.77 -3.66
CA ASN A 81 13.90 14.31 -3.54
C ASN A 81 14.90 15.47 -3.47
N GLY A 82 15.02 16.09 -2.29
CA GLY A 82 15.84 17.26 -2.02
C GLY A 82 15.00 18.46 -1.57
N LYS A 83 15.61 19.37 -0.79
CA LYS A 83 15.02 20.69 -0.50
C LYS A 83 15.19 21.67 -1.66
N SER A 84 16.20 21.44 -2.50
CA SER A 84 16.40 22.07 -3.81
C SER A 84 16.65 20.98 -4.85
N ASN A 85 16.40 21.31 -6.13
CA ASN A 85 16.55 20.36 -7.24
C ASN A 85 18.01 19.90 -7.45
N ASP A 86 18.98 20.68 -6.98
CA ASP A 86 20.42 20.41 -7.20
C ASP A 86 21.03 19.49 -6.13
N GLN A 87 20.28 19.12 -5.09
CA GLN A 87 20.77 18.29 -3.98
C GLN A 87 19.80 17.15 -3.66
N PRO A 88 19.71 16.12 -4.52
CA PRO A 88 18.91 14.95 -4.25
C PRO A 88 19.44 14.18 -3.03
N LEU A 89 18.53 13.59 -2.24
CA LEU A 89 18.88 12.68 -1.15
C LEU A 89 18.98 11.23 -1.63
N LEU A 90 18.06 10.82 -2.51
CA LEU A 90 18.00 9.47 -3.08
C LEU A 90 18.73 9.40 -4.43
N PRO A 91 19.45 8.30 -4.71
CA PRO A 91 19.59 7.10 -3.86
C PRO A 91 20.51 7.31 -2.64
N LEU A 92 20.20 6.63 -1.54
CA LEU A 92 21.00 6.64 -0.31
C LEU A 92 22.27 5.79 -0.48
N PRO A 93 23.41 6.20 0.12
CA PRO A 93 24.62 5.39 0.08
C PRO A 93 24.47 4.17 1.00
N LYS A 94 24.70 2.97 0.46
CA LYS A 94 24.69 1.70 1.22
C LYS A 94 25.75 1.66 2.33
N LYS A 95 26.87 2.37 2.15
CA LYS A 95 27.93 2.54 3.15
C LYS A 95 27.74 3.87 3.85
N ALA A 96 27.27 3.83 5.09
CA ALA A 96 27.14 4.99 5.96
C ALA A 96 27.69 4.65 7.36
N ARG A 97 28.25 5.65 8.05
CA ARG A 97 28.80 5.45 9.40
C ARG A 97 27.73 5.00 10.40
N LYS A 98 26.53 5.57 10.28
CA LYS A 98 25.36 5.21 11.10
C LYS A 98 24.07 5.68 10.44
N MET A 99 23.06 4.82 10.42
CA MET A 99 21.73 5.12 9.86
C MET A 99 20.66 4.94 10.94
N LEU A 100 19.55 5.65 10.80
CA LEU A 100 18.37 5.50 11.65
C LEU A 100 17.20 4.98 10.80
N VAL A 101 16.53 3.92 11.26
CA VAL A 101 15.19 3.55 10.81
C VAL A 101 14.23 3.81 11.96
N ALA A 102 13.21 4.64 11.70
CA ALA A 102 12.24 5.09 12.69
C ALA A 102 10.81 5.03 12.15
N GLY A 103 9.83 5.15 13.04
CA GLY A 103 8.42 5.10 12.68
C GLY A 103 7.78 3.80 13.14
N THR A 104 6.61 3.89 13.78
CA THR A 104 5.94 2.80 14.53
C THR A 104 5.71 1.49 13.77
N HIS A 105 5.89 1.51 12.46
CA HIS A 105 5.54 0.43 11.57
C HIS A 105 6.68 0.10 10.59
N ALA A 106 7.89 0.67 10.78
CA ALA A 106 9.04 0.39 9.92
C ALA A 106 9.51 -1.07 9.98
N ASN A 107 8.96 -1.83 10.92
CA ASN A 107 9.38 -3.16 11.30
C ASN A 107 8.15 -4.06 11.58
N ASN A 108 7.09 -3.88 10.78
CA ASN A 108 5.83 -4.60 10.95
C ASN A 108 5.27 -5.03 9.60
N LEU A 109 5.30 -6.34 9.34
CA LEU A 109 4.89 -6.94 8.06
C LEU A 109 3.40 -6.73 7.79
N GLY A 110 2.56 -6.85 8.82
CA GLY A 110 1.12 -6.64 8.71
C GLY A 110 0.76 -5.27 8.15
N ASN A 111 1.43 -4.25 8.67
CA ASN A 111 1.16 -2.86 8.36
C ASN A 111 1.52 -2.48 6.91
N GLN A 112 2.59 -3.07 6.36
CA GLN A 112 2.91 -2.88 4.94
C GLN A 112 1.99 -3.65 3.99
N CYS A 113 1.27 -4.66 4.48
CA CYS A 113 0.29 -5.40 3.68
C CYS A 113 -1.11 -4.77 3.70
N GLY A 114 -1.55 -4.21 4.84
CA GLY A 114 -2.87 -3.59 4.98
C GLY A 114 -4.02 -4.57 5.24
N GLY A 115 -5.25 -4.13 4.95
CA GLY A 115 -6.44 -4.98 5.00
C GLY A 115 -6.37 -6.17 4.05
N TRP A 116 -7.28 -7.13 4.20
CA TRP A 116 -7.33 -8.36 3.40
C TRP A 116 -6.06 -9.23 3.42
N THR A 117 -5.19 -9.04 4.42
CA THR A 117 -3.99 -9.87 4.62
C THR A 117 -4.13 -10.70 5.87
N ILE A 118 -4.24 -12.03 5.70
CA ILE A 118 -4.54 -13.05 6.72
C ILE A 118 -5.92 -12.88 7.38
N ARG A 119 -6.28 -11.68 7.81
CA ARG A 119 -7.60 -11.31 8.35
C ARG A 119 -8.26 -10.25 7.46
N TRP A 120 -9.58 -10.14 7.57
CA TRP A 120 -10.37 -9.14 6.85
C TRP A 120 -9.82 -7.71 7.04
N GLN A 121 -9.59 -7.30 8.29
CA GLN A 121 -9.03 -5.99 8.63
C GLN A 121 -7.49 -5.99 8.69
N GLY A 122 -6.82 -7.02 8.19
CA GLY A 122 -5.37 -7.19 8.34
C GLY A 122 -4.94 -7.71 9.72
N LEU A 123 -3.65 -8.02 9.85
CA LEU A 123 -3.05 -8.50 11.10
C LEU A 123 -1.69 -7.85 11.28
N SER A 124 -1.53 -7.05 12.34
CA SER A 124 -0.24 -6.46 12.73
C SER A 124 0.66 -7.54 13.35
N ASP A 125 1.93 -7.60 12.91
CA ASP A 125 2.93 -8.54 13.43
C ASP A 125 4.22 -7.78 13.81
N PRO A 126 4.55 -7.67 15.11
CA PRO A 126 5.69 -6.89 15.59
C PRO A 126 7.03 -7.65 15.58
N THR A 127 7.12 -8.88 15.06
CA THR A 127 8.27 -9.80 15.32
C THR A 127 9.54 -9.59 14.48
N THR A 128 9.70 -8.50 13.73
CA THR A 128 10.93 -8.28 12.93
C THR A 128 12.03 -7.63 13.80
N GLU A 129 13.33 -7.86 13.55
CA GLU A 129 14.44 -7.21 14.27
C GLU A 129 15.33 -6.40 13.32
N VAL A 130 15.46 -5.10 13.58
CA VAL A 130 16.41 -4.16 12.95
C VAL A 130 16.93 -3.24 14.07
N VAL A 131 18.09 -2.58 13.92
CA VAL A 131 18.44 -1.44 14.80
C VAL A 131 17.43 -0.31 14.54
N TYR A 132 16.32 -0.44 15.23
CA TYR A 132 15.06 0.24 15.01
C TYR A 132 14.73 0.99 16.29
N LYS A 133 14.35 2.26 16.14
CA LYS A 133 13.75 3.00 17.24
C LYS A 133 12.39 3.48 16.82
N GLU A 134 11.38 2.87 17.43
CA GLU A 134 9.97 3.07 17.12
C GLU A 134 9.55 4.54 17.13
N ASN A 135 9.84 5.26 18.22
CA ASN A 135 9.55 6.68 18.37
C ASN A 135 10.75 7.43 18.99
N PRO A 136 11.74 7.86 18.19
CA PRO A 136 12.93 8.54 18.70
C PRO A 136 12.62 10.00 19.07
N ASN A 137 13.00 10.42 20.27
CA ASN A 137 12.94 11.84 20.65
C ASN A 137 14.06 12.66 19.96
N PRO A 138 13.92 13.99 19.83
CA PRO A 138 14.89 14.84 19.14
C PRO A 138 16.31 14.77 19.72
N ASN A 139 16.45 14.64 21.05
CA ASN A 139 17.76 14.58 21.71
C ASN A 139 18.53 13.32 21.30
N PHE A 140 17.84 12.18 21.17
CA PHE A 140 18.42 10.94 20.66
C PHE A 140 18.87 11.07 19.20
N VAL A 141 18.06 11.70 18.35
CA VAL A 141 18.41 11.87 16.93
C VAL A 141 19.65 12.76 16.79
N LYS A 142 19.71 13.87 17.54
CA LYS A 142 20.84 14.81 17.52
C LYS A 142 22.12 14.20 18.10
N SER A 143 22.03 13.49 19.24
CA SER A 143 23.20 12.87 19.88
C SER A 143 23.72 11.66 19.11
N GLY A 144 22.85 10.99 18.35
CA GLY A 144 23.17 9.76 17.63
C GLY A 144 24.14 9.93 16.46
N LYS A 145 24.35 11.16 15.96
CA LYS A 145 25.24 11.49 14.82
C LYS A 145 24.96 10.63 13.57
N PHE A 146 23.68 10.47 13.23
CA PHE A 146 23.24 9.70 12.07
C PHE A 146 23.57 10.43 10.75
N SER A 147 23.96 9.69 9.72
CA SER A 147 24.21 10.25 8.38
C SER A 147 22.89 10.63 7.68
N TYR A 148 21.85 9.82 7.87
CA TYR A 148 20.48 10.06 7.40
C TYR A 148 19.51 9.15 8.17
N ALA A 149 18.21 9.40 8.02
CA ALA A 149 17.14 8.60 8.58
C ALA A 149 16.10 8.16 7.53
N ILE A 150 15.56 6.96 7.69
CA ILE A 150 14.38 6.46 7.00
C ILE A 150 13.24 6.46 8.02
N VAL A 151 12.19 7.22 7.74
CA VAL A 151 11.00 7.33 8.59
C VAL A 151 9.82 6.67 7.89
N VAL A 152 9.30 5.58 8.44
CA VAL A 152 8.17 4.86 7.87
C VAL A 152 6.90 5.24 8.64
N VAL A 153 5.93 5.83 7.94
CA VAL A 153 4.63 6.21 8.52
C VAL A 153 3.53 5.51 7.76
N VAL A 154 2.55 5.01 8.49
CA VAL A 154 1.58 4.03 7.97
C VAL A 154 0.18 4.44 8.40
N GLU A 155 -0.80 4.29 7.52
CA GLU A 155 -2.21 4.33 7.91
C GLU A 155 -2.53 3.10 8.80
N PRO A 156 -3.50 3.21 9.73
CA PRO A 156 -4.05 2.04 10.41
C PRO A 156 -4.55 0.99 9.41
N LEU A 157 -4.58 -0.28 9.80
CA LEU A 157 -5.13 -1.34 8.98
C LEU A 157 -6.65 -1.16 8.84
N TYR A 158 -7.18 -1.31 7.63
CA TYR A 158 -8.62 -1.21 7.36
C TYR A 158 -9.04 -1.99 6.10
N SER A 159 -10.32 -2.36 6.08
CA SER A 159 -11.05 -2.83 4.89
C SER A 159 -12.48 -2.28 4.92
N GLU A 160 -12.99 -1.90 3.75
CA GLU A 160 -14.38 -1.46 3.55
C GLU A 160 -14.75 -0.26 4.44
N THR A 161 -15.88 -0.31 5.15
CA THR A 161 -16.40 0.79 5.97
C THR A 161 -15.43 1.22 7.08
N PHE A 162 -14.58 0.33 7.58
CA PHE A 162 -13.55 0.67 8.57
C PHE A 162 -12.46 1.59 8.01
N GLY A 163 -12.36 1.67 6.67
CA GLY A 163 -11.48 2.59 5.98
C GLY A 163 -12.13 3.94 5.68
N ASP A 164 -13.43 4.13 5.90
CA ASP A 164 -14.09 5.40 5.61
C ASP A 164 -13.54 6.49 6.53
N SER A 165 -13.06 7.59 5.93
CA SER A 165 -12.47 8.71 6.66
C SER A 165 -12.73 10.01 5.92
N LEU A 166 -13.26 10.98 6.65
CA LEU A 166 -13.52 12.34 6.15
C LEU A 166 -12.31 13.27 6.32
N ASN A 167 -11.34 12.91 7.17
CA ASN A 167 -10.18 13.76 7.46
C ASN A 167 -8.91 13.33 6.73
N LEU A 168 -8.79 12.04 6.35
CA LEU A 168 -7.64 11.46 5.65
C LEU A 168 -6.28 11.85 6.26
N THR A 169 -6.22 11.99 7.59
CA THR A 169 -4.99 12.37 8.31
C THR A 169 -4.22 11.15 8.80
N LEU A 170 -2.89 11.26 8.85
CA LEU A 170 -2.03 10.26 9.47
C LEU A 170 -2.27 10.21 10.99
N SER A 171 -2.37 9.01 11.56
CA SER A 171 -2.49 8.81 13.00
C SER A 171 -1.15 9.08 13.72
N GLU A 172 -1.22 9.61 14.95
CA GLU A 172 -0.04 9.67 15.83
C GLU A 172 0.43 8.26 16.22
N PRO A 173 1.74 8.04 16.43
CA PRO A 173 2.81 9.05 16.48
C PRO A 173 3.44 9.41 15.11
N GLY A 174 2.79 9.11 13.98
CA GLY A 174 3.36 9.33 12.63
C GLY A 174 3.85 10.77 12.39
N PRO A 175 2.97 11.78 12.48
CA PRO A 175 3.36 13.18 12.35
C PRO A 175 4.45 13.63 13.31
N SER A 176 4.36 13.28 14.59
CA SER A 176 5.37 13.67 15.59
C SER A 176 6.75 13.06 15.30
N ILE A 177 6.81 11.81 14.82
CA ILE A 177 8.06 11.17 14.40
C ILE A 177 8.66 11.89 13.19
N ILE A 178 7.86 12.21 12.17
CA ILE A 178 8.33 13.00 11.01
C ILE A 178 8.98 14.29 11.49
N MET A 179 8.28 15.04 12.34
CA MET A 179 8.75 16.34 12.82
C MET A 179 10.02 16.22 13.67
N ASN A 180 10.11 15.23 14.55
CA ASN A 180 11.25 15.03 15.45
C ASN A 180 12.53 14.61 14.69
N VAL A 181 12.37 13.71 13.71
CA VAL A 181 13.50 13.16 12.94
C VAL A 181 13.94 14.11 11.84
N CYS A 182 13.03 14.55 10.97
CA CYS A 182 13.37 15.32 9.77
C CYS A 182 13.86 16.74 10.06
N ARG A 183 13.55 17.29 11.23
CA ARG A 183 14.16 18.56 11.68
C ARG A 183 15.59 18.40 12.19
N SER A 184 16.01 17.18 12.51
CA SER A 184 17.27 16.91 13.20
C SER A 184 18.33 16.27 12.29
N VAL A 185 17.92 15.51 11.27
CA VAL A 185 18.81 14.83 10.34
C VAL A 185 18.14 14.74 8.96
N LYS A 186 18.93 14.65 7.88
CA LYS A 186 18.39 14.40 6.55
C LYS A 186 17.50 13.16 6.57
N CYS A 187 16.25 13.28 6.11
CA CYS A 187 15.29 12.20 6.21
C CYS A 187 14.61 11.87 4.87
N VAL A 188 14.37 10.59 4.64
CA VAL A 188 13.35 10.12 3.69
C VAL A 188 12.15 9.63 4.48
N VAL A 189 10.96 10.13 4.13
CA VAL A 189 9.69 9.61 4.64
C VAL A 189 9.11 8.64 3.62
N VAL A 190 8.83 7.42 4.08
CA VAL A 190 8.14 6.38 3.31
C VAL A 190 6.72 6.25 3.86
N LEU A 191 5.74 6.62 3.03
CA LEU A 191 4.32 6.54 3.37
C LEU A 191 3.73 5.21 2.92
N ILE A 192 3.24 4.42 3.86
CA ILE A 192 2.49 3.18 3.60
C ILE A 192 1.01 3.50 3.82
N THR A 193 0.29 3.74 2.74
CA THR A 193 -1.08 4.28 2.78
C THR A 193 -1.88 3.70 1.63
N GLY A 194 -3.14 3.32 1.87
CA GLY A 194 -4.01 2.80 0.80
C GLY A 194 -4.44 3.86 -0.21
N ARG A 195 -4.17 5.14 0.06
CA ARG A 195 -4.67 6.32 -0.67
C ARG A 195 -3.85 7.58 -0.40
N PRO A 196 -4.02 8.66 -1.18
CA PRO A 196 -3.52 9.99 -0.80
C PRO A 196 -4.07 10.45 0.56
N VAL A 197 -3.21 11.04 1.37
CA VAL A 197 -3.51 11.52 2.73
C VAL A 197 -3.03 12.97 2.91
N VAL A 198 -3.53 13.64 3.96
CA VAL A 198 -3.08 14.98 4.35
C VAL A 198 -1.59 14.94 4.72
N ILE A 199 -0.76 15.51 3.84
CA ILE A 199 0.71 15.49 4.02
C ILE A 199 1.36 16.86 3.83
N GLN A 200 0.68 17.83 3.20
CA GLN A 200 1.25 19.10 2.74
C GLN A 200 2.08 19.83 3.81
N GLN A 201 1.58 19.88 5.05
CA GLN A 201 2.22 20.58 6.16
C GLN A 201 3.58 20.00 6.59
N TYR A 202 3.83 18.73 6.27
CA TYR A 202 5.08 18.04 6.61
C TYR A 202 6.09 18.02 5.45
N VAL A 203 5.62 18.21 4.20
CA VAL A 203 6.49 18.22 3.01
C VAL A 203 7.69 19.17 3.13
N PRO A 204 7.59 20.39 3.72
CA PRO A 204 8.73 21.30 3.83
C PRO A 204 9.87 20.77 4.71
N VAL A 205 9.58 19.99 5.76
CA VAL A 205 10.62 19.47 6.67
C VAL A 205 11.33 18.23 6.14
N MET A 206 10.69 17.47 5.24
CA MET A 206 11.25 16.26 4.64
C MET A 206 12.31 16.59 3.59
N ASP A 207 13.37 15.80 3.49
CA ASP A 207 14.30 15.89 2.36
C ASP A 207 13.80 15.05 1.19
N ALA A 208 13.31 13.83 1.44
CA ALA A 208 12.64 13.01 0.43
C ALA A 208 11.31 12.45 0.94
N LEU A 209 10.37 12.24 0.01
CA LEU A 209 9.05 11.68 0.28
C LEU A 209 8.72 10.62 -0.76
N VAL A 210 8.39 9.42 -0.31
CA VAL A 210 8.02 8.28 -1.15
C VAL A 210 6.62 7.82 -0.75
N ALA A 211 5.71 7.74 -1.71
CA ALA A 211 4.46 7.01 -1.56
C ALA A 211 4.69 5.54 -1.92
N ALA A 212 4.59 4.67 -0.92
CA ALA A 212 4.84 3.24 -1.04
C ALA A 212 3.56 2.39 -1.11
N TRP A 213 2.40 3.02 -0.97
CA TRP A 213 1.09 2.36 -1.00
C TRP A 213 0.98 1.27 0.07
N LEU A 214 0.47 0.08 -0.27
CA LEU A 214 0.51 -1.11 0.56
C LEU A 214 1.38 -2.15 -0.16
N PRO A 215 2.72 -2.15 0.05
CA PRO A 215 3.64 -2.93 -0.79
C PRO A 215 3.61 -4.44 -0.53
N GLY A 216 2.78 -4.94 0.39
CA GLY A 216 2.67 -6.40 0.60
C GLY A 216 3.90 -6.98 1.29
N THR A 217 4.25 -8.23 1.02
CA THR A 217 5.25 -8.97 1.82
C THR A 217 6.70 -8.61 1.51
N GLU A 218 6.99 -8.11 0.31
CA GLU A 218 8.34 -8.04 -0.23
C GLU A 218 8.97 -6.66 -0.04
N GLY A 219 9.09 -6.22 1.23
CA GLY A 219 9.62 -4.90 1.62
C GLY A 219 11.03 -4.59 1.11
N ARG A 220 11.80 -5.62 0.70
CA ARG A 220 13.09 -5.44 0.00
C ARG A 220 12.95 -4.62 -1.28
N GLY A 221 11.80 -4.63 -1.95
CA GLY A 221 11.55 -3.80 -3.13
C GLY A 221 11.57 -2.29 -2.81
N VAL A 222 11.28 -1.90 -1.57
CA VAL A 222 11.46 -0.52 -1.09
C VAL A 222 12.93 -0.17 -0.97
N ALA A 223 13.72 -1.06 -0.37
CA ALA A 223 15.16 -0.89 -0.23
C ALA A 223 15.86 -0.81 -1.61
N ASP A 224 15.45 -1.63 -2.58
CA ASP A 224 15.99 -1.67 -3.94
C ASP A 224 16.09 -0.28 -4.60
N VAL A 225 15.06 0.55 -4.44
CA VAL A 225 15.05 1.90 -5.04
C VAL A 225 15.60 2.97 -4.10
N LEU A 226 15.43 2.81 -2.79
CA LEU A 226 15.99 3.76 -1.82
C LEU A 226 17.52 3.76 -1.87
N PHE A 227 18.14 2.61 -2.08
CA PHE A 227 19.59 2.45 -2.16
C PHE A 227 20.13 2.40 -3.60
N GLY A 228 19.27 2.59 -4.60
CA GLY A 228 19.68 2.76 -5.99
C GLY A 228 20.09 1.50 -6.73
N ASP A 229 19.69 0.31 -6.28
CA ASP A 229 19.79 -0.90 -7.13
C ASP A 229 18.91 -0.75 -8.37
N TYR A 230 17.78 -0.06 -8.22
CA TYR A 230 16.89 0.35 -9.30
C TYR A 230 16.55 1.84 -9.20
N GLY A 231 16.09 2.41 -10.31
CA GLY A 231 15.54 3.76 -10.36
C GLY A 231 14.07 3.80 -9.97
N PHE A 232 13.61 4.91 -9.37
CA PHE A 232 12.18 5.20 -9.24
C PHE A 232 11.57 5.42 -10.63
N VAL A 233 10.47 4.70 -10.91
CA VAL A 233 9.72 4.79 -12.16
C VAL A 233 8.23 5.02 -11.97
N GLY A 234 7.72 4.79 -10.75
CA GLY A 234 6.29 4.88 -10.45
C GLY A 234 5.73 6.30 -10.65
N LYS A 235 4.47 6.35 -11.08
CA LYS A 235 3.69 7.57 -11.27
C LYS A 235 2.38 7.46 -10.51
N LEU A 236 1.89 8.58 -9.97
CA LEU A 236 0.63 8.64 -9.26
C LEU A 236 -0.54 8.21 -10.16
N SER A 237 -1.23 7.14 -9.78
CA SER A 237 -2.49 6.71 -10.41
C SER A 237 -3.72 7.44 -9.83
N ARG A 238 -3.51 8.31 -8.83
CA ARG A 238 -4.54 9.16 -8.21
C ARG A 238 -4.00 10.56 -7.94
N THR A 239 -4.88 11.56 -8.04
CA THR A 239 -4.59 12.93 -7.62
C THR A 239 -4.29 13.01 -6.13
N TRP A 240 -3.21 13.69 -5.74
CA TRP A 240 -2.95 14.01 -4.34
C TRP A 240 -3.48 15.41 -4.02
N PHE A 241 -4.48 15.50 -3.14
CA PHE A 241 -5.12 16.76 -2.76
C PHE A 241 -4.24 17.58 -1.80
N LYS A 242 -4.50 18.89 -1.73
CA LYS A 242 -3.91 19.80 -0.74
C LYS A 242 -4.67 19.72 0.59
N THR A 243 -6.00 19.84 0.52
CA THR A 243 -6.91 19.70 1.66
C THR A 243 -8.08 18.79 1.30
N VAL A 244 -8.72 18.18 2.32
CA VAL A 244 -9.88 17.30 2.10
C VAL A 244 -11.11 18.04 1.58
N ASP A 245 -11.19 19.36 1.81
CA ASP A 245 -12.29 20.20 1.31
C ASP A 245 -12.33 20.31 -0.22
N GLN A 246 -11.23 19.95 -0.90
CA GLN A 246 -11.19 19.86 -2.36
C GLN A 246 -11.90 18.61 -2.89
N LEU A 247 -12.24 17.64 -2.05
CA LEU A 247 -12.78 16.37 -2.51
C LEU A 247 -14.29 16.46 -2.79
N PRO A 248 -14.80 15.79 -3.85
CA PRO A 248 -14.04 15.02 -4.84
C PRO A 248 -13.34 15.91 -5.88
N MET A 249 -12.06 15.63 -6.18
CA MET A 249 -11.28 16.32 -7.21
C MET A 249 -10.46 15.31 -8.03
N ASN A 250 -10.68 15.27 -9.34
CA ASN A 250 -10.06 14.34 -10.28
C ASN A 250 -9.46 15.07 -11.48
N VAL A 251 -8.56 14.39 -12.20
CA VAL A 251 -7.95 14.92 -13.43
C VAL A 251 -9.04 15.26 -14.45
N GLY A 252 -9.02 16.48 -14.97
CA GLY A 252 -10.01 17.01 -15.91
C GLY A 252 -11.10 17.88 -15.28
N ASP A 253 -11.21 17.93 -13.95
CA ASP A 253 -12.17 18.81 -13.28
C ASP A 253 -11.80 20.30 -13.45
N ARG A 254 -12.80 21.17 -13.54
CA ARG A 254 -12.58 22.63 -13.71
C ARG A 254 -11.83 23.27 -12.54
N HIS A 255 -11.98 22.72 -11.34
CA HIS A 255 -11.37 23.20 -10.10
C HIS A 255 -10.14 22.36 -9.70
N PHE A 256 -9.48 21.71 -10.67
CA PHE A 256 -8.33 20.84 -10.43
C PHE A 256 -7.09 21.60 -9.94
N ASP A 257 -6.86 21.57 -8.63
CA ASP A 257 -5.73 22.21 -7.94
C ASP A 257 -5.00 21.24 -6.98
N PRO A 258 -4.27 20.25 -7.50
CA PRO A 258 -3.65 19.20 -6.70
C PRO A 258 -2.37 19.67 -5.99
N LEU A 259 -2.01 18.98 -4.90
CA LEU A 259 -0.67 19.04 -4.32
C LEU A 259 0.34 18.31 -5.22
N PHE A 260 -0.02 17.10 -5.66
CA PHE A 260 0.70 16.34 -6.68
C PHE A 260 -0.31 15.85 -7.72
N PRO A 261 -0.18 16.23 -9.00
CA PRO A 261 -1.16 15.88 -10.03
C PRO A 261 -1.14 14.38 -10.35
N PHE A 262 -2.24 13.89 -10.94
CA PHE A 262 -2.26 12.56 -11.56
C PHE A 262 -1.09 12.41 -12.55
N GLY A 263 -0.44 11.26 -12.54
CA GLY A 263 0.75 10.98 -13.37
C GLY A 263 2.05 11.58 -12.83
N PHE A 264 2.04 12.30 -11.70
CA PHE A 264 3.26 12.83 -11.09
C PHE A 264 4.15 11.72 -10.50
N GLY A 265 5.45 11.92 -10.55
CA GLY A 265 6.43 11.04 -9.91
C GLY A 265 7.84 11.37 -10.41
N LEU A 266 8.74 11.70 -9.50
CA LEU A 266 10.14 11.92 -9.82
C LEU A 266 10.81 10.58 -10.16
N THR A 267 11.90 10.65 -10.91
CA THR A 267 12.67 9.45 -11.30
C THR A 267 14.08 9.53 -10.73
N THR A 268 14.69 8.38 -10.52
CA THR A 268 16.13 8.26 -10.24
C THR A 268 16.75 7.29 -11.21
N LYS A 269 18.07 7.36 -11.38
CA LYS A 269 18.84 6.34 -12.11
C LYS A 269 19.41 5.35 -11.08
N PRO A 270 19.63 4.07 -11.46
CA PRO A 270 20.41 3.16 -10.64
C PRO A 270 21.78 3.78 -10.29
N ALA A 271 22.20 3.60 -9.04
CA ALA A 271 23.53 3.99 -8.61
C ALA A 271 24.55 3.09 -9.34
N ARG A 272 25.62 3.69 -9.87
CA ARG A 272 26.73 2.89 -10.39
C ARG A 272 27.33 2.12 -9.22
N THR A 273 27.41 0.80 -9.33
CA THR A 273 28.14 -0.05 -8.40
C THR A 273 29.59 0.45 -8.31
N GLN A 274 29.98 0.99 -7.16
CA GLN A 274 31.37 1.23 -6.78
C GLN A 274 31.80 0.18 -5.75
#